data_AF-A0AAU0KX63-F1
#
_entry.id   AF-A0AAU0KX63-F1
#
_cell.length_a   1.000
_cell.length_b   1.000
_cell.length_c   1.000
_cell.angle_alpha   90.00
_cell.angle_beta   90.00
_cell.angle_gamma   90.00
#
_symmetry.space_group_name_H-M   'P 1'
#
loop_
_entity.id
_entity.type
_entity.pdbx_description
1 polymer ?
#
loop_
_entity_poly.entity_id
_entity_poly.type
_entity_poly.pdbx_seq_one_letter_code
_entity_poly.pdbx_strand_id
1 'polypeptide(L)'
;MENNALSAPQIDDFAARAKGCEARGDCGQIVKEMEELSLKQRNELIVTCASDAAACKEKYGDIPANSMLVHEAIDRALGEDIPWAMKNDLSVLLMQQMDESGIVNSTEFAQRLQTLYGLDSQKAEILAGAAMAAVTGGLGKADNRLPIPAATVAKNGFKIESNPKHTPGAPGSRPSAGVEPKNSLVLFENSIATKDPKIRLSIDSDGNIHRFFNTSKDGSGTYHWSGSTGDGKNALGNKELGSFNKEIKELKAKK
;
A
#
# COMPACT_ATOMS: atom_id res chain seq x y z
N MET A 1 9.64 -6.65 7.22
CA MET A 1 9.80 -8.13 7.30
C MET A 1 8.85 -8.52 8.41
N GLU A 2 7.71 -9.15 8.16
CA GLU A 2 7.57 -10.49 7.59
C GLU A 2 6.06 -10.77 7.36
N ASN A 3 5.59 -10.84 6.10
CA ASN A 3 4.19 -11.15 5.77
C ASN A 3 3.90 -12.61 6.15
N ASN A 4 3.15 -12.82 7.23
CA ASN A 4 3.05 -14.12 7.89
C ASN A 4 1.80 -14.86 7.40
N ALA A 5 1.99 -15.88 6.56
CA ALA A 5 0.92 -16.66 5.92
C ALA A 5 0.29 -17.72 6.85
N LEU A 6 0.38 -17.53 8.17
CA LEU A 6 -0.19 -18.43 9.16
C LEU A 6 -1.72 -18.32 9.17
N SER A 7 -2.40 -19.46 9.35
CA SER A 7 -3.84 -19.54 9.53
C SER A 7 -4.24 -19.52 11.01
N ALA A 8 -5.48 -19.14 11.30
CA ALA A 8 -6.03 -19.12 12.65
C ALA A 8 -5.82 -20.45 13.41
N PRO A 9 -6.09 -21.64 12.82
CA PRO A 9 -5.82 -22.92 13.49
C PRO A 9 -4.34 -23.15 13.84
N GLN A 10 -3.40 -22.63 13.06
CA GLN A 10 -1.96 -22.78 13.33
C GLN A 10 -1.52 -21.92 14.51
N ILE A 11 -2.15 -20.76 14.69
CA ILE A 11 -1.90 -19.86 15.82
C ILE A 11 -2.55 -20.41 17.10
N ASP A 12 -3.77 -20.94 16.98
CA ASP A 12 -4.44 -21.62 18.10
C ASP A 12 -3.64 -22.88 18.54
N ASP A 13 -3.13 -23.67 17.58
CA ASP A 13 -2.26 -24.82 17.86
C ASP A 13 -0.92 -24.41 18.50
N PHE A 14 -0.30 -23.33 18.00
CA PHE A 14 0.89 -22.77 18.63
C PHE A 14 0.62 -22.35 20.07
N ALA A 15 -0.48 -21.63 20.34
CA ALA A 15 -0.83 -21.20 21.69
C ALA A 15 -1.07 -22.39 22.63
N ALA A 16 -1.76 -23.43 22.15
CA ALA A 16 -1.99 -24.65 22.90
C ALA A 16 -0.67 -25.38 23.24
N ARG A 17 0.27 -25.45 22.29
CA ARG A 17 1.59 -26.06 22.50
C ARG A 17 2.49 -25.18 23.38
N ALA A 18 2.43 -23.86 23.24
CA ALA A 18 3.23 -22.93 24.04
C ALA A 18 2.83 -22.94 25.53
N LYS A 19 1.60 -23.33 25.85
CA LYS A 19 1.12 -23.44 27.24
C LYS A 19 1.95 -24.44 28.03
N GLY A 20 2.60 -23.99 29.11
CA GLY A 20 3.44 -24.83 29.96
C GLY A 20 4.74 -25.32 29.31
N CYS A 21 5.18 -24.73 28.19
CA CYS A 21 6.42 -25.15 27.52
C CYS A 21 7.67 -24.94 28.37
N GLU A 22 7.67 -23.98 29.31
CA GLU A 22 8.82 -23.73 30.20
C GLU A 22 9.06 -24.91 31.13
N ALA A 23 7.98 -25.50 31.65
CA ALA A 23 8.04 -26.68 32.50
C ALA A 23 8.48 -27.94 31.71
N ARG A 24 8.19 -27.98 30.40
CA ARG A 24 8.61 -29.08 29.52
C ARG A 24 9.99 -28.88 28.91
N GLY A 25 10.53 -27.65 28.93
CA GLY A 25 11.81 -27.30 28.33
C GLY A 25 11.80 -27.26 26.79
N ASP A 26 10.63 -27.17 26.15
CA ASP A 26 10.46 -27.27 24.68
C ASP A 26 10.10 -25.93 23.99
N CYS A 27 10.03 -24.83 24.74
CA CYS A 27 9.65 -23.51 24.21
C CYS A 27 10.44 -23.09 22.96
N GLY A 28 11.77 -23.28 22.97
CA GLY A 28 12.62 -22.89 21.84
C GLY A 28 12.35 -23.70 20.57
N GLN A 29 11.96 -24.96 20.71
CA GLN A 29 11.57 -25.80 19.57
C GLN A 29 10.23 -25.33 18.98
N ILE A 30 9.25 -25.05 19.85
CA ILE A 30 7.91 -24.60 19.43
C ILE A 30 7.98 -23.27 18.65
N VAL A 31 8.79 -22.32 19.11
CA VAL A 31 9.03 -21.05 18.41
C VAL A 31 9.68 -21.30 17.05
N LYS A 32 10.74 -22.12 17.01
CA LYS A 32 11.44 -22.41 15.76
C LYS A 32 10.54 -23.10 14.73
N GLU A 33 9.70 -24.03 15.15
CA GLU A 33 8.73 -24.68 14.25
C GLU A 33 7.72 -23.68 13.68
N MET A 34 7.28 -22.71 14.49
CA MET A 34 6.36 -21.66 14.04
C MET A 34 7.03 -20.70 13.04
N GLU A 35 8.29 -20.34 13.28
CA GLU A 35 9.11 -19.53 12.35
C GLU A 35 9.35 -20.26 11.03
N GLU A 36 9.75 -21.53 11.07
CA GLU A 36 9.98 -22.34 9.87
C GLU A 36 8.70 -22.52 9.04
N LEU A 37 7.57 -22.73 9.72
CA LEU A 37 6.25 -22.84 9.09
C LEU A 37 5.83 -21.53 8.41
N SER A 38 6.01 -20.40 9.11
CA SER A 38 5.78 -19.06 8.58
C SER A 38 6.56 -18.81 7.29
N LEU A 39 7.87 -19.08 7.30
CA LEU A 39 8.76 -18.88 6.16
C LEU A 39 8.38 -19.79 4.98
N LYS A 40 8.04 -21.05 5.27
CA LYS A 40 7.61 -22.01 4.25
C LYS A 40 6.31 -21.57 3.57
N GLN A 41 5.30 -21.18 4.34
CA GLN A 41 4.01 -20.73 3.80
C GLN A 41 4.15 -19.41 3.04
N ARG A 42 5.03 -18.50 3.47
CA ARG A 42 5.34 -17.28 2.71
C ARG A 42 5.95 -17.61 1.36
N ASN A 43 6.97 -18.47 1.33
CA ASN A 43 7.62 -18.86 0.08
C ASN A 43 6.63 -19.56 -0.85
N GLU A 44 5.75 -20.41 -0.31
CA GLU A 44 4.69 -21.06 -1.08
C GLU A 44 3.68 -20.06 -1.65
N LEU A 45 3.24 -19.07 -0.88
CA LEU A 45 2.38 -17.99 -1.35
C LEU A 45 3.06 -17.23 -2.50
N ILE A 46 4.32 -16.82 -2.30
CA ILE A 46 5.09 -16.09 -3.30
C ILE A 46 5.22 -16.91 -4.58
N VAL A 47 5.64 -18.18 -4.48
CA VAL A 47 5.85 -19.05 -5.66
C VAL A 47 4.54 -19.36 -6.36
N THR A 48 3.47 -19.68 -5.61
CA THR A 48 2.16 -20.00 -6.19
C THR A 48 1.59 -18.78 -6.91
N CYS A 49 1.58 -17.62 -6.27
CA CYS A 49 1.08 -16.38 -6.87
C CYS A 49 2.00 -15.82 -7.97
N ALA A 50 3.28 -16.18 -7.95
CA ALA A 50 4.21 -15.86 -9.02
C ALA A 50 3.98 -16.69 -10.29
N SER A 51 3.54 -17.93 -10.12
CA SER A 51 3.50 -18.92 -11.20
C SER A 51 2.11 -19.08 -11.81
N ASP A 52 1.04 -18.93 -11.01
CA ASP A 52 -0.33 -19.19 -11.43
C ASP A 52 -1.34 -18.32 -10.66
N ALA A 53 -1.97 -17.38 -11.38
CA ALA A 53 -2.95 -16.46 -10.81
C ALA A 53 -4.29 -17.14 -10.44
N ALA A 54 -4.68 -18.23 -11.12
CA ALA A 54 -5.90 -18.96 -10.81
C ALA A 54 -5.70 -19.81 -9.54
N ALA A 55 -4.59 -20.53 -9.45
CA ALA A 55 -4.22 -21.29 -8.26
C ALA A 55 -3.99 -20.35 -7.04
N CYS A 56 -3.40 -19.17 -7.27
CA CYS A 56 -3.27 -18.15 -6.24
C CYS A 56 -4.64 -17.68 -5.73
N LYS A 57 -5.58 -17.37 -6.62
CA LYS A 57 -6.92 -16.94 -6.22
C LYS A 57 -7.71 -18.06 -5.55
N GLU A 58 -7.58 -19.31 -6.01
CA GLU A 58 -8.24 -20.47 -5.41
C GLU A 58 -7.75 -20.73 -3.99
N LYS A 59 -6.45 -20.60 -3.75
CA LYS A 59 -5.81 -20.93 -2.47
C LYS A 59 -5.76 -19.75 -1.49
N TYR A 60 -5.70 -18.53 -2.01
CA TYR A 60 -5.41 -17.31 -1.25
C TYR A 60 -6.39 -16.15 -1.56
N GLY A 61 -7.45 -16.38 -2.33
CA GLY A 61 -8.41 -15.33 -2.71
C GLY A 61 -9.25 -14.78 -1.55
N ASP A 62 -9.32 -15.52 -0.44
CA ASP A 62 -10.08 -15.16 0.77
C ASP A 62 -9.17 -14.66 1.91
N ILE A 63 -7.94 -14.22 1.62
CA ILE A 63 -7.02 -13.71 2.65
C ILE A 63 -7.63 -12.65 3.57
N PRO A 64 -8.47 -11.68 3.14
CA PRO A 64 -9.06 -10.71 4.06
C PRO A 64 -9.97 -11.36 5.12
N ALA A 65 -10.75 -12.37 4.73
CA ALA A 65 -11.57 -13.14 5.66
C ALA A 65 -10.68 -13.96 6.61
N ASN A 66 -9.59 -14.53 6.09
CA ASN A 66 -8.61 -15.25 6.88
C ASN A 66 -7.80 -14.32 7.80
N SER A 67 -7.54 -13.07 7.41
CA SER A 67 -6.80 -12.08 8.19
C SER A 67 -7.60 -11.66 9.42
N MET A 68 -8.93 -11.51 9.31
CA MET A 68 -9.80 -11.31 10.47
C MET A 68 -9.76 -12.51 11.42
N LEU A 69 -9.86 -13.73 10.90
CA LEU A 69 -9.77 -14.95 11.71
C LEU A 69 -8.41 -15.10 12.40
N VAL A 70 -7.35 -14.68 11.73
CA VAL A 70 -5.98 -14.71 12.25
C VAL A 70 -5.77 -13.64 13.32
N HIS A 71 -6.27 -12.41 13.13
CA HIS A 71 -6.29 -11.40 14.19
C HIS A 71 -7.03 -11.91 15.44
N GLU A 72 -8.22 -12.51 15.27
CA GLU A 72 -8.97 -13.10 16.38
C GLU A 72 -8.21 -14.26 17.05
N ALA A 73 -7.46 -15.07 16.29
CA ALA A 73 -6.63 -16.14 16.84
C ALA A 73 -5.43 -15.62 17.63
N ILE A 74 -4.80 -14.52 17.17
CA ILE A 74 -3.74 -13.86 17.92
C ILE A 74 -4.30 -13.24 19.20
N ASP A 75 -5.44 -12.56 19.15
CA ASP A 75 -6.10 -12.00 20.34
C ASP A 75 -6.44 -13.10 21.37
N ARG A 76 -6.93 -14.27 20.92
CA ARG A 76 -7.12 -15.44 21.79
C ARG A 76 -5.80 -15.92 22.39
N ALA A 77 -4.75 -16.08 21.58
CA ALA A 77 -3.44 -16.55 22.02
C ALA A 77 -2.77 -15.60 23.03
N LEU A 78 -2.97 -14.28 22.90
CA LEU A 78 -2.48 -13.29 23.86
C LEU A 78 -3.18 -13.40 25.24
N GLY A 79 -4.43 -13.88 25.24
CA GLY A 79 -5.21 -14.18 26.43
C GLY A 79 -4.84 -15.49 27.14
N GLU A 80 -4.06 -16.37 26.50
CA GLU A 80 -3.63 -17.66 27.08
C GLU A 80 -2.41 -17.53 27.99
N ASP A 81 -2.17 -18.57 28.79
CA ASP A 81 -1.02 -18.65 29.72
C ASP A 81 0.24 -19.17 29.02
N ILE A 82 0.77 -18.34 28.11
CA ILE A 82 2.00 -18.60 27.35
C ILE A 82 3.14 -17.66 27.80
N PRO A 83 4.42 -18.03 27.58
CA PRO A 83 5.55 -17.22 28.01
C PRO A 83 5.53 -15.79 27.47
N TRP A 84 5.97 -14.84 28.29
CA TRP A 84 5.88 -13.41 27.98
C TRP A 84 6.63 -13.02 26.70
N ALA A 85 7.78 -13.67 26.41
CA ALA A 85 8.52 -13.45 25.17
C ALA A 85 7.68 -13.82 23.93
N MET A 86 6.96 -14.95 23.97
CA MET A 86 6.08 -15.38 22.87
C MET A 86 4.86 -14.47 22.73
N LYS A 87 4.32 -13.94 23.84
CA LYS A 87 3.27 -12.91 23.77
C LYS A 87 3.76 -11.65 23.08
N ASN A 88 4.99 -11.24 23.34
CA ASN A 88 5.59 -10.09 22.68
C ASN A 88 5.76 -10.34 21.17
N ASP A 89 6.24 -11.51 20.78
CA ASP A 89 6.38 -11.90 19.37
C ASP A 89 5.02 -11.94 18.65
N LEU A 90 3.98 -12.48 19.30
CA LEU A 90 2.61 -12.46 18.77
C LEU A 90 2.02 -11.05 18.69
N SER A 91 2.36 -10.16 19.63
CA SER A 91 1.93 -8.75 19.61
C SER A 91 2.61 -7.96 18.49
N VAL A 92 3.89 -8.23 18.23
CA VAL A 92 4.63 -7.71 17.07
C VAL A 92 4.01 -8.24 15.77
N LEU A 93 3.66 -9.52 15.73
CA LEU A 93 2.97 -10.11 14.58
C LEU A 93 1.59 -9.49 14.32
N LEU A 94 0.79 -9.27 15.36
CA LEU A 94 -0.50 -8.57 15.27
C LEU A 94 -0.31 -7.15 14.74
N MET A 95 0.68 -6.42 15.27
CA MET A 95 1.02 -5.08 14.81
C MET A 95 1.45 -5.07 13.33
N GLN A 96 2.19 -6.08 12.89
CA GLN A 96 2.56 -6.25 11.49
C GLN A 96 1.36 -6.52 10.59
N GLN A 97 0.40 -7.35 11.02
CA GLN A 97 -0.81 -7.61 10.23
C GLN A 97 -1.78 -6.41 10.21
N MET A 98 -1.82 -5.63 11.29
CA MET A 98 -2.53 -4.35 11.32
C MET A 98 -1.88 -3.32 10.37
N ASP A 99 -0.56 -3.30 10.23
CA ASP A 99 0.16 -2.45 9.27
C ASP A 99 -0.01 -2.95 7.82
N GLU A 100 -0.12 -4.27 7.60
CA GLU A 100 -0.41 -4.87 6.29
C GLU A 100 -1.87 -4.69 5.83
N SER A 101 -2.81 -4.46 6.75
CA SER A 101 -4.16 -3.96 6.42
C SER A 101 -4.16 -2.53 5.87
N GLY A 102 -2.99 -1.86 5.93
CA GLY A 102 -2.72 -0.54 5.38
C GLY A 102 -1.35 -0.46 4.68
N ILE A 103 -1.26 -0.99 3.45
CA ILE A 103 -0.19 -0.74 2.46
C ILE A 103 1.09 -1.58 2.65
N VAL A 104 1.08 -2.82 2.14
CA VAL A 104 2.34 -3.39 1.60
C VAL A 104 2.71 -2.60 0.34
N ASN A 105 3.87 -1.96 0.37
CA ASN A 105 4.41 -1.18 -0.74
C ASN A 105 4.69 -2.08 -1.96
N SER A 106 3.77 -2.10 -2.93
CA SER A 106 3.81 -2.95 -4.12
C SER A 106 5.13 -2.88 -4.90
N THR A 107 5.84 -1.75 -4.83
CA THR A 107 7.12 -1.54 -5.52
C THR A 107 8.32 -2.20 -4.84
N GLU A 108 8.41 -2.21 -3.51
CA GLU A 108 9.48 -2.95 -2.81
C GLU A 108 9.27 -4.46 -2.93
N PHE A 109 8.02 -4.89 -2.89
CA PHE A 109 7.66 -6.29 -3.15
C PHE A 109 8.00 -6.68 -4.60
N ALA A 110 7.64 -5.87 -5.58
CA ALA A 110 8.04 -6.08 -6.98
C ALA A 110 9.57 -6.09 -7.15
N GLN A 111 10.31 -5.15 -6.55
CA GLN A 111 11.78 -5.13 -6.64
C GLN A 111 12.43 -6.37 -6.02
N ARG A 112 11.90 -6.88 -4.91
CA ARG A 112 12.33 -8.15 -4.33
C ARG A 112 12.04 -9.33 -5.25
N LEU A 113 10.89 -9.35 -5.92
CA LEU A 113 10.56 -10.38 -6.92
C LEU A 113 11.51 -10.33 -8.13
N GLN A 114 11.89 -9.14 -8.61
CA GLN A 114 12.91 -8.98 -9.66
C GLN A 114 14.25 -9.58 -9.23
N THR A 115 14.67 -9.26 -8.00
CA THR A 115 16.00 -9.65 -7.49
C THR A 115 16.09 -11.15 -7.20
N LEU A 116 15.03 -11.74 -6.63
CA LEU A 116 15.03 -13.14 -6.21
C LEU A 116 14.72 -14.11 -7.36
N TYR A 117 13.90 -13.70 -8.32
CA TYR A 117 13.40 -14.58 -9.38
C TYR A 117 13.87 -14.18 -10.78
N GLY A 118 14.74 -13.16 -10.89
CA GLY A 118 15.26 -12.68 -12.18
C GLY A 118 14.18 -12.13 -13.11
N LEU A 119 13.06 -11.67 -12.54
CA LEU A 119 11.93 -11.15 -13.30
C LEU A 119 12.25 -9.74 -13.81
N ASP A 120 11.78 -9.44 -15.02
CA ASP A 120 11.76 -8.05 -15.50
C ASP A 120 10.77 -7.20 -14.69
N SER A 121 10.96 -5.88 -14.73
CA SER A 121 10.20 -4.93 -13.91
C SER A 121 8.70 -5.03 -14.12
N GLN A 122 8.27 -5.25 -15.36
CA GLN A 122 6.86 -5.32 -15.71
C GLN A 122 6.20 -6.59 -15.16
N LYS A 123 6.86 -7.75 -15.26
CA LYS A 123 6.35 -9.00 -14.68
C LYS A 123 6.31 -8.95 -13.16
N ALA A 124 7.34 -8.39 -12.54
CA ALA A 124 7.39 -8.29 -11.09
C ALA A 124 6.33 -7.35 -10.51
N GLU A 125 6.00 -6.26 -11.21
CA GLU A 125 4.90 -5.37 -10.84
C GLU A 125 3.53 -6.04 -11.00
N ILE A 126 3.32 -6.81 -12.07
CA ILE A 126 2.08 -7.57 -12.28
C ILE A 126 1.90 -8.63 -11.20
N LEU A 127 2.94 -9.40 -10.89
CA LEU A 127 2.94 -10.36 -9.80
C LEU A 127 2.67 -9.70 -8.45
N ALA A 128 3.32 -8.56 -8.18
CA ALA A 128 3.12 -7.80 -6.97
C ALA A 128 1.68 -7.31 -6.85
N GLY A 129 1.09 -6.78 -7.93
CA GLY A 129 -0.30 -6.37 -7.98
C GLY A 129 -1.28 -7.53 -7.77
N ALA A 130 -1.00 -8.70 -8.33
CA ALA A 130 -1.83 -9.89 -8.16
C ALA A 130 -1.79 -10.44 -6.71
N ALA A 131 -0.59 -10.53 -6.13
CA ALA A 131 -0.41 -10.94 -4.73
C ALA A 131 -1.09 -9.95 -3.77
N MET A 132 -0.93 -8.64 -4.01
CA MET A 132 -1.61 -7.58 -3.26
C MET A 132 -3.13 -7.66 -3.38
N ALA A 133 -3.65 -7.92 -4.57
CA ALA A 133 -5.09 -8.05 -4.80
C ALA A 133 -5.67 -9.26 -4.06
N ALA A 134 -4.92 -10.35 -3.96
CA ALA A 134 -5.30 -11.53 -3.17
C ALA A 134 -5.30 -11.22 -1.66
N VAL A 135 -4.24 -10.59 -1.16
CA VAL A 135 -4.07 -10.25 0.27
C VAL A 135 -5.11 -9.24 0.76
N THR A 136 -5.47 -8.26 -0.08
CA THR A 136 -6.35 -7.14 0.31
C THR A 136 -7.80 -7.29 -0.16
N GLY A 137 -8.19 -8.44 -0.72
CA GLY A 137 -9.58 -8.65 -1.17
C GLY A 137 -10.01 -7.76 -2.32
N GLY A 138 -9.03 -7.25 -3.08
CA GLY A 138 -9.29 -6.24 -4.10
C GLY A 138 -9.51 -4.82 -3.57
N LEU A 139 -9.12 -4.49 -2.34
CA LEU A 139 -8.94 -3.09 -1.92
C LEU A 139 -7.82 -2.38 -2.70
N GLY A 140 -6.96 -3.14 -3.39
CA GLY A 140 -6.05 -2.68 -4.44
C GLY A 140 -6.56 -2.87 -5.88
N LYS A 141 -7.85 -3.13 -6.12
CA LYS A 141 -8.38 -3.20 -7.49
C LYS A 141 -8.19 -1.86 -8.17
N ALA A 142 -7.62 -1.92 -9.38
CA ALA A 142 -7.65 -0.82 -10.31
C ALA A 142 -9.10 -0.34 -10.47
N ASP A 143 -9.43 0.80 -9.88
CA ASP A 143 -10.72 1.44 -10.11
C ASP A 143 -10.60 2.20 -11.42
N ASN A 144 -11.07 1.58 -12.50
CA ASN A 144 -10.99 2.14 -13.85
C ASN A 144 -11.75 3.47 -14.01
N ARG A 145 -12.50 3.92 -12.99
CA ARG A 145 -13.10 5.25 -12.94
C ARG A 145 -12.08 6.34 -12.56
N LEU A 146 -11.02 5.98 -11.84
CA LEU A 146 -9.97 6.89 -11.42
C LEU A 146 -9.04 7.25 -12.59
N PRO A 147 -8.57 8.51 -12.68
CA PRO A 147 -7.55 8.90 -13.66
C PRO A 147 -6.26 8.08 -13.57
N ILE A 148 -5.89 7.66 -12.35
CA ILE A 148 -4.75 6.77 -12.08
C ILE A 148 -5.34 5.55 -11.34
N PRO A 149 -5.67 4.46 -12.05
CA PRO A 149 -6.44 3.34 -11.49
C PRO A 149 -5.77 2.64 -10.32
N ALA A 150 -4.43 2.61 -10.29
CA ALA A 150 -3.63 2.05 -9.22
C ALA A 150 -2.38 2.92 -8.98
N ALA A 151 -1.90 2.94 -7.73
CA ALA A 151 -0.68 3.65 -7.36
C ALA A 151 0.50 3.22 -8.25
N THR A 152 1.26 4.19 -8.75
CA THR A 152 2.36 3.95 -9.70
C THR A 152 3.51 4.93 -9.47
N VAL A 153 4.67 4.65 -10.07
CA VAL A 153 5.81 5.57 -10.11
C VAL A 153 5.80 6.30 -11.44
N ALA A 154 5.65 7.62 -11.39
CA ALA A 154 5.66 8.45 -12.59
C ALA A 154 7.08 8.64 -13.13
N LYS A 155 7.22 9.07 -14.40
CA LYS A 155 8.53 9.33 -15.04
C LYS A 155 9.44 10.31 -14.29
N ASN A 156 8.87 11.16 -13.44
CA ASN A 156 9.63 12.06 -12.59
C ASN A 156 10.24 11.38 -11.34
N GLY A 157 10.05 10.07 -11.18
CA GLY A 157 10.60 9.25 -10.10
C GLY A 157 9.76 9.21 -8.83
N PHE A 158 8.61 9.89 -8.78
CA PHE A 158 7.76 9.97 -7.59
C PHE A 158 6.53 9.06 -7.68
N LYS A 159 6.11 8.54 -6.52
CA LYS A 159 4.87 7.77 -6.39
C LYS A 159 3.65 8.68 -6.51
N ILE A 160 2.64 8.23 -7.24
CA ILE A 160 1.35 8.92 -7.37
C ILE A 160 0.18 7.93 -7.37
N GLU A 161 -0.93 8.33 -6.77
CA GLU A 161 -2.22 7.66 -6.87
C GLU A 161 -3.35 8.68 -6.99
N SER A 162 -4.47 8.26 -7.59
CA SER A 162 -5.69 9.04 -7.57
C SER A 162 -6.34 8.98 -6.20
N ASN A 163 -6.82 10.12 -5.69
CA ASN A 163 -7.62 10.14 -4.47
C ASN A 163 -9.11 10.05 -4.84
N PRO A 164 -9.86 9.02 -4.40
CA PRO A 164 -11.27 8.83 -4.75
C PRO A 164 -12.16 10.06 -4.51
N LYS A 165 -11.83 10.91 -3.53
CA LYS A 165 -12.59 12.13 -3.24
C LYS A 165 -12.62 13.14 -4.41
N HIS A 166 -11.69 13.03 -5.36
CA HIS A 166 -11.59 13.88 -6.54
C HIS A 166 -12.14 13.21 -7.81
N THR A 167 -12.77 12.04 -7.70
CA THR A 167 -13.37 11.33 -8.86
C THR A 167 -14.89 11.27 -8.71
N PRO A 168 -15.68 11.76 -9.68
CA PRO A 168 -17.14 11.68 -9.62
C PRO A 168 -17.65 10.23 -9.45
N GLY A 169 -18.52 10.01 -8.45
CA GLY A 169 -19.11 8.69 -8.19
C GLY A 169 -18.21 7.71 -7.42
N ALA A 170 -17.00 8.12 -7.04
CA ALA A 170 -16.12 7.35 -6.16
C ALA A 170 -16.37 7.67 -4.67
N PRO A 171 -15.96 6.81 -3.73
CA PRO A 171 -16.14 7.05 -2.29
C PRO A 171 -15.55 8.40 -1.84
N GLY A 172 -16.31 9.16 -1.03
CA GLY A 172 -15.88 10.47 -0.52
C GLY A 172 -15.91 11.61 -1.54
N SER A 173 -16.35 11.34 -2.77
CA SER A 173 -16.49 12.36 -3.82
C SER A 173 -17.52 13.42 -3.43
N ARG A 174 -17.14 14.69 -3.55
CA ARG A 174 -18.03 15.84 -3.30
C ARG A 174 -17.75 16.98 -4.27
N PRO A 175 -18.75 17.74 -4.73
CA PRO A 175 -18.54 18.81 -5.70
C PRO A 175 -17.52 19.88 -5.27
N SER A 176 -17.34 20.09 -3.97
CA SER A 176 -16.41 21.06 -3.40
C SER A 176 -14.97 20.54 -3.28
N ALA A 177 -14.69 19.27 -3.57
CA ALA A 177 -13.32 18.74 -3.55
C ALA A 177 -12.55 19.08 -4.84
N GLY A 178 -13.25 19.49 -5.90
CA GLY A 178 -12.68 19.58 -7.24
C GLY A 178 -12.50 18.21 -7.91
N VAL A 179 -12.37 18.22 -9.24
CA VAL A 179 -12.34 17.00 -10.06
C VAL A 179 -10.94 16.77 -10.62
N GLU A 180 -10.37 15.60 -10.32
CA GLU A 180 -9.07 15.21 -10.86
C GLU A 180 -9.16 15.04 -12.39
N PRO A 181 -8.25 15.68 -13.16
CA PRO A 181 -8.28 15.59 -14.61
C PRO A 181 -7.85 14.20 -15.09
N LYS A 182 -8.41 13.74 -16.22
CA LYS A 182 -8.09 12.42 -16.79
C LYS A 182 -6.62 12.25 -17.15
N ASN A 183 -5.91 13.32 -17.48
CA ASN A 183 -4.47 13.33 -17.79
C ASN A 183 -3.61 13.64 -16.54
N SER A 184 -4.11 13.41 -15.32
CA SER A 184 -3.41 13.69 -14.05
C SER A 184 -1.99 13.11 -14.00
N LEU A 185 -1.79 11.88 -14.50
CA LEU A 185 -0.45 11.27 -14.54
C LEU A 185 0.53 12.08 -15.38
N VAL A 186 0.12 12.52 -16.58
CA VAL A 186 0.97 13.33 -17.46
C VAL A 186 1.27 14.70 -16.84
N LEU A 187 0.28 15.33 -16.22
CA LEU A 187 0.48 16.58 -15.49
C LEU A 187 1.48 16.41 -14.34
N PHE A 188 1.37 15.31 -13.60
CA PHE A 188 2.29 15.00 -12.52
C PHE A 188 3.71 14.71 -13.02
N GLU A 189 3.86 13.92 -14.09
CA GLU A 189 5.15 13.65 -14.74
C GLU A 189 5.91 14.94 -15.09
N ASN A 190 5.17 15.97 -15.50
CA ASN A 190 5.73 17.28 -15.87
C ASN A 190 5.74 18.31 -14.72
N SER A 191 5.43 17.89 -13.50
CA SER A 191 5.40 18.77 -12.33
C SER A 191 6.80 19.16 -11.83
N ILE A 192 6.93 20.38 -11.35
CA ILE A 192 8.12 20.88 -10.66
C ILE A 192 7.95 20.79 -9.14
N ALA A 193 9.06 20.60 -8.43
CA ALA A 193 9.10 20.74 -6.98
C ALA A 193 8.84 22.19 -6.57
N THR A 194 8.26 22.38 -5.39
CA THR A 194 8.17 23.71 -4.78
C THR A 194 9.11 23.82 -3.59
N LYS A 195 9.20 25.01 -3.01
CA LYS A 195 9.84 25.20 -1.71
C LYS A 195 9.25 24.34 -0.57
N ASP A 196 8.03 23.83 -0.72
CA ASP A 196 7.42 22.86 0.19
C ASP A 196 7.58 21.46 -0.43
N PRO A 197 8.35 20.53 0.17
CA PRO A 197 8.54 19.19 -0.35
C PRO A 197 7.23 18.40 -0.46
N LYS A 198 6.21 18.81 0.31
CA LYS A 198 4.87 18.23 0.24
C LYS A 198 4.12 18.61 -1.03
N ILE A 199 4.55 19.63 -1.75
CA ILE A 199 3.81 20.21 -2.87
C ILE A 199 4.62 20.20 -4.15
N ARG A 200 3.98 19.72 -5.21
CA ARG A 200 4.45 19.84 -6.60
C ARG A 200 3.41 20.58 -7.42
N LEU A 201 3.87 21.36 -8.39
CA LEU A 201 3.00 22.14 -9.28
C LEU A 201 3.26 21.75 -10.74
N SER A 202 2.20 21.73 -11.54
CA SER A 202 2.30 21.62 -13.00
C SER A 202 1.38 22.63 -13.67
N ILE A 203 1.52 22.79 -14.98
CA ILE A 203 0.67 23.67 -15.79
C ILE A 203 0.11 22.87 -16.97
N ASP A 204 -1.16 23.06 -17.29
CA ASP A 204 -1.80 22.46 -18.45
C ASP A 204 -1.71 23.34 -19.73
N SER A 205 -2.22 22.82 -20.84
CA SER A 205 -2.25 23.52 -22.14
C SER A 205 -3.11 24.79 -22.13
N ASP A 206 -4.04 24.93 -21.19
CA ASP A 206 -4.92 26.09 -21.04
C ASP A 206 -4.29 27.13 -20.10
N GLY A 207 -3.20 26.78 -19.42
CA GLY A 207 -2.47 27.65 -18.51
C GLY A 207 -2.93 27.55 -17.06
N ASN A 208 -3.76 26.55 -16.74
CA ASN A 208 -4.19 26.28 -15.38
C ASN A 208 -3.07 25.62 -14.59
N ILE A 209 -2.91 26.05 -13.33
CA ILE A 209 -1.94 25.47 -12.40
C ILE A 209 -2.61 24.34 -11.64
N HIS A 210 -2.01 23.14 -11.69
CA HIS A 210 -2.44 21.97 -10.93
C HIS A 210 -1.49 21.74 -9.76
N ARG A 211 -2.06 21.37 -8.60
CA ARG A 211 -1.30 21.10 -7.38
C ARG A 211 -1.40 19.63 -6.98
N PHE A 212 -0.25 19.04 -6.68
CA PHE A 212 -0.14 17.68 -6.13
C PHE A 212 0.40 17.74 -4.71
N PHE A 213 -0.16 16.90 -3.85
CA PHE A 213 0.14 16.88 -2.42
C PHE A 213 0.67 15.52 -2.01
N ASN A 214 1.79 15.50 -1.29
CA ASN A 214 2.39 14.29 -0.74
C ASN A 214 1.71 13.91 0.58
N THR A 215 1.55 12.63 0.86
CA THR A 215 1.05 12.15 2.16
C THR A 215 2.05 12.39 3.30
N SER A 216 3.35 12.32 3.01
CA SER A 216 4.45 12.61 3.95
C SER A 216 4.87 14.08 3.91
N LYS A 217 5.41 14.57 5.03
CA LYS A 217 5.94 15.94 5.15
C LYS A 217 7.29 16.13 4.47
N ASP A 218 8.05 15.06 4.27
CA ASP A 218 9.40 15.08 3.69
C ASP A 218 9.42 14.83 2.17
N GLY A 219 8.27 14.57 1.56
CA GLY A 219 8.15 14.27 0.12
C GLY A 219 8.44 12.83 -0.28
N SER A 220 8.70 11.93 0.69
CA SER A 220 8.98 10.50 0.42
C SER A 220 7.72 9.65 0.20
N GLY A 221 6.54 10.18 0.55
CA GLY A 221 5.27 9.47 0.45
C GLY A 221 4.68 9.49 -0.97
N THR A 222 3.40 9.13 -1.07
CA THR A 222 2.65 9.11 -2.33
C THR A 222 2.01 10.48 -2.59
N TYR A 223 2.15 10.98 -3.81
CA TYR A 223 1.44 12.19 -4.24
C TYR A 223 0.02 11.86 -4.70
N HIS A 224 -0.88 12.83 -4.56
CA HIS A 224 -2.19 12.81 -5.21
C HIS A 224 -2.56 14.21 -5.69
N TRP A 225 -3.41 14.30 -6.71
CA TRP A 225 -3.93 15.58 -7.18
C TRP A 225 -4.79 16.25 -6.08
N SER A 226 -4.70 17.57 -5.95
CA SER A 226 -5.29 18.33 -4.83
C SER A 226 -5.92 19.67 -5.23
N GLY A 227 -6.20 19.86 -6.52
CA GLY A 227 -6.84 21.07 -7.06
C GLY A 227 -6.18 21.63 -8.32
N SER A 228 -6.93 22.46 -9.04
CA SER A 228 -6.46 23.25 -10.18
C SER A 228 -7.03 24.66 -10.13
N THR A 229 -6.34 25.66 -10.71
CA THR A 229 -6.91 26.99 -10.93
C THR A 229 -8.04 26.97 -11.96
N GLY A 230 -8.10 25.94 -12.81
CA GLY A 230 -9.16 25.74 -13.80
C GLY A 230 -10.40 25.02 -13.27
N ASP A 231 -10.42 24.64 -11.98
CA ASP A 231 -11.58 23.95 -11.41
C ASP A 231 -12.77 24.89 -11.26
N GLY A 232 -13.87 24.60 -11.95
CA GLY A 232 -15.04 25.50 -11.99
C GLY A 232 -15.80 25.64 -10.67
N LYS A 233 -15.59 24.76 -9.68
CA LYS A 233 -16.31 24.79 -8.39
C LYS A 233 -15.39 25.06 -7.20
N ASN A 234 -14.12 24.69 -7.31
CA ASN A 234 -13.14 24.81 -6.24
C ASN A 234 -11.76 25.19 -6.80
N ALA A 235 -11.72 26.28 -7.57
CA ALA A 235 -10.49 26.82 -8.14
C ALA A 235 -9.47 27.14 -7.04
N LEU A 236 -8.21 26.73 -7.27
CA LEU A 236 -7.09 27.20 -6.45
C LEU A 236 -6.90 28.71 -6.64
N GLY A 237 -6.75 29.45 -5.54
CA GLY A 237 -6.57 30.89 -5.55
C GLY A 237 -5.27 31.33 -4.88
N ASN A 238 -5.18 32.65 -4.63
CA ASN A 238 -4.01 33.27 -4.00
C ASN A 238 -3.74 32.74 -2.59
N LYS A 239 -4.77 32.29 -1.87
CA LYS A 239 -4.61 31.72 -0.53
C LYS A 239 -3.82 30.41 -0.56
N GLU A 240 -4.06 29.59 -1.58
CA GLU A 240 -3.44 28.29 -1.76
C GLU A 240 -2.08 28.37 -2.47
N LEU A 241 -1.93 29.33 -3.38
CA LEU A 241 -0.82 29.39 -4.33
C LEU A 241 0.13 30.58 -4.13
N GLY A 242 -0.25 31.58 -3.33
CA GLY A 242 0.52 32.83 -3.20
C GLY A 242 1.92 32.64 -2.65
N SER A 243 2.19 31.53 -1.96
CA SER A 243 3.53 31.18 -1.48
C SER A 243 4.46 30.62 -2.59
N PHE A 244 3.92 30.28 -3.76
CA PHE A 244 4.63 29.59 -4.86
C PHE A 244 4.73 30.44 -6.15
N ASN A 245 4.68 31.77 -6.02
CA ASN A 245 4.70 32.69 -7.17
C ASN A 245 5.94 32.51 -8.08
N LYS A 246 7.08 32.11 -7.51
CA LYS A 246 8.32 31.87 -8.28
C LYS A 246 8.17 30.65 -9.17
N GLU A 247 7.70 29.53 -8.61
CA GLU A 247 7.46 28.27 -9.29
C GLU A 247 6.37 28.42 -10.36
N ILE A 248 5.31 29.17 -10.07
CA ILE A 248 4.26 29.47 -11.06
C ILE A 248 4.80 30.27 -12.23
N LYS A 249 5.68 31.24 -11.99
CA LYS A 249 6.33 32.00 -13.06
C LYS A 249 7.24 31.11 -13.91
N GLU A 250 7.96 30.18 -13.28
CA GLU A 250 8.78 29.19 -13.99
C GLU A 250 7.95 28.28 -14.89
N LEU A 251 6.83 27.74 -14.38
CA LEU A 251 5.91 26.91 -15.17
C LEU A 251 5.37 27.67 -16.38
N LYS A 252 4.96 28.93 -16.20
CA LYS A 252 4.44 29.77 -17.28
C LYS A 252 5.48 30.12 -18.34
N ALA A 253 6.77 30.12 -17.99
CA ALA A 253 7.86 30.36 -18.94
C ALA A 253 8.24 29.13 -19.75
N LYS A 254 7.83 27.93 -19.32
CA LYS A 254 8.09 26.63 -19.97
C LYS A 254 6.96 26.16 -20.89
N LYS A 255 5.84 26.90 -20.93
CA LYS A 255 4.71 26.67 -21.81
C LYS A 255 4.95 27.31 -23.17
#